data_AF-A0ABD0LZB3-F1
#
_entry.id   AF-A0ABD0LZB3-F1
#
_cell.length_a   1.000
_cell.length_b   1.000
_cell.length_c   1.000
_cell.angle_alpha   90.00
_cell.angle_beta   90.00
_cell.angle_gamma   90.00
#
_symmetry.space_group_name_H-M   'P 1'
#
loop_
_entity.id
_entity.type
_entity.pdbx_description
1 polymer ?
#
loop_
_entity_poly.entity_id
_entity_poly.type
_entity_poly.pdbx_seq_one_letter_code
_entity_poly.pdbx_strand_id
1 'polypeptide(L)'
;MPPSTRRLETNPLQGFYVGPPDRIALCAYTDLQPTFIKYPGYAIDGFNMKSSEDCMDQCIANPRCRSMEHVTTSKGACRLQPVTKLGAADSVWRAYSDWNYYQRTCL
;
A
#
# COMPACT_ATOMS: atom_id res chain seq x y z
N MET A 1 3.73 -0.51 38.59
CA MET A 1 2.60 -0.65 37.64
C MET A 1 1.57 0.39 38.06
N PRO A 2 1.08 1.27 37.16
CA PRO A 2 0.74 1.03 35.75
C PRO A 2 1.56 1.89 34.75
N PRO A 3 1.53 1.62 33.43
CA PRO A 3 2.05 2.53 32.43
C PRO A 3 1.01 3.60 32.04
N SER A 4 1.53 4.81 31.89
CA SER A 4 0.83 6.03 31.51
C SER A 4 0.11 5.90 30.17
N THR A 5 -1.20 6.14 30.20
CA THR A 5 -2.07 6.35 29.04
C THR A 5 -1.62 7.60 28.29
N ARG A 6 -0.83 7.43 27.22
CA ARG A 6 -0.62 8.51 26.25
C ARG A 6 -1.89 8.68 25.42
N ARG A 7 -2.55 9.79 25.69
CA ARG A 7 -3.65 10.41 24.96
C ARG A 7 -3.36 10.36 23.44
N LEU A 8 -4.23 9.70 22.69
CA LEU A 8 -4.29 9.82 21.24
C LEU A 8 -4.75 11.25 20.94
N GLU A 9 -3.81 12.15 20.66
CA GLU A 9 -4.13 13.45 20.08
C GLU A 9 -4.53 13.21 18.62
N THR A 10 -5.84 13.21 18.37
CA THR A 10 -6.42 13.18 17.03
C THR A 10 -6.14 14.53 16.37
N ASN A 11 -5.10 14.61 15.56
CA ASN A 11 -4.89 15.73 14.63
C ASN A 11 -5.64 15.42 13.32
N PRO A 12 -6.67 16.20 12.94
CA PRO A 12 -7.57 15.88 11.82
C PRO A 12 -7.02 16.29 10.44
N LEU A 13 -5.73 16.09 10.17
CA LEU A 13 -5.14 16.33 8.85
C LEU A 13 -4.23 15.16 8.44
N GLN A 14 -4.76 14.30 7.57
CA GLN A 14 -4.03 13.44 6.61
C GLN A 14 -3.02 12.42 7.18
N GLY A 15 -3.53 11.37 7.84
CA GLY A 15 -3.44 9.97 7.39
C GLY A 15 -2.10 9.29 7.05
N PHE A 16 -0.92 9.84 7.35
CA PHE A 16 0.36 9.14 7.13
C PHE A 16 0.92 8.57 8.44
N TYR A 17 0.63 7.28 8.70
CA TYR A 17 1.32 6.53 9.76
C TYR A 17 2.63 5.94 9.21
N VAL A 18 3.76 6.52 9.59
CA VAL A 18 5.09 5.91 9.40
C VAL A 18 5.39 5.07 10.65
N GLY A 19 4.89 3.84 10.67
CA GLY A 19 5.31 2.82 11.64
C GLY A 19 6.69 2.24 11.29
N PRO A 20 7.38 1.57 12.23
CA PRO A 20 8.63 0.88 11.92
C PRO A 20 8.43 -0.12 10.77
N PRO A 21 9.37 -0.21 9.81
CA PRO A 21 9.21 -0.88 8.52
C PRO A 21 8.86 -2.38 8.60
N ASP A 22 9.06 -3.00 9.76
CA ASP A 22 9.15 -4.46 9.86
C ASP A 22 7.82 -5.15 10.20
N ARG A 23 6.76 -4.42 10.59
CA ARG A 23 5.47 -5.05 10.91
C ARG A 23 4.51 -5.12 9.72
N ILE A 24 4.65 -4.25 8.73
CA ILE A 24 3.67 -4.15 7.62
C ILE A 24 3.68 -5.40 6.72
N ALA A 25 4.82 -6.08 6.62
CA ALA A 25 4.97 -7.30 5.83
C ALA A 25 4.22 -8.52 6.38
N LEU A 26 3.95 -8.54 7.68
CA LEU A 26 3.41 -9.70 8.39
C LEU A 26 1.92 -9.56 8.73
N CYS A 27 1.28 -8.48 8.27
CA CYS A 27 -0.08 -8.16 8.68
C CYS A 27 -1.09 -9.22 8.21
N ALA A 28 -2.03 -9.59 9.08
CA ALA A 28 -3.16 -10.39 8.65
C ALA A 28 -4.06 -9.54 7.74
N TYR A 29 -4.87 -10.18 6.90
CA TYR A 29 -5.82 -9.45 6.05
C TYR A 29 -6.84 -8.64 6.87
N THR A 30 -7.13 -9.07 8.10
CA THR A 30 -8.01 -8.39 9.05
C THR A 30 -7.45 -7.09 9.60
N ASP A 31 -6.12 -6.90 9.55
CA ASP A 31 -5.46 -5.75 10.17
C ASP A 31 -5.19 -4.62 9.15
N LEU A 32 -5.44 -4.90 7.87
CA LEU A 32 -5.20 -3.97 6.77
C LEU A 32 -6.09 -2.73 6.91
N GLN A 33 -5.46 -1.56 6.96
CA GLN A 33 -6.12 -0.27 7.01
C GLN A 33 -6.40 0.27 5.60
N PRO A 34 -7.33 1.21 5.45
CA PRO A 34 -7.60 1.88 4.16
C PRO A 34 -6.57 2.96 3.81
N THR A 35 -5.38 2.94 4.42
CA THR A 35 -4.31 3.93 4.21
C THR A 35 -3.10 3.28 3.54
N PHE A 36 -2.29 4.08 2.83
CA PHE A 36 -1.20 3.59 1.99
C PHE A 36 0.12 4.32 2.22
N ILE A 37 1.23 3.58 2.12
CA ILE A 37 2.58 4.13 1.93
C ILE A 37 2.88 4.15 0.44
N LYS A 38 3.35 5.29 -0.06
CA LYS A 38 3.71 5.50 -1.47
C LYS A 38 5.22 5.31 -1.71
N TYR A 39 5.57 4.60 -2.77
CA TYR A 39 6.93 4.41 -3.26
C TYR A 39 6.99 4.89 -4.72
N PRO A 40 7.44 6.14 -4.97
CA PRO A 40 7.42 6.72 -6.28
C PRO A 40 8.50 6.16 -7.19
N GLY A 41 8.18 5.96 -8.47
CA GLY A 41 9.13 5.49 -9.47
C GLY A 41 9.36 3.97 -9.48
N TYR A 42 8.53 3.20 -8.75
CA TYR A 42 8.68 1.75 -8.62
C TYR A 42 7.38 1.02 -8.93
N ALA A 43 7.53 -0.18 -9.50
CA ALA A 43 6.46 -1.16 -9.70
C ALA A 43 7.02 -2.59 -9.64
N ILE A 44 6.12 -3.55 -9.58
CA ILE A 44 6.33 -4.98 -9.59
C ILE A 44 5.82 -5.49 -10.94
N ASP A 45 6.73 -6.08 -11.70
CA ASP A 45 6.43 -6.60 -13.03
C ASP A 45 5.63 -7.92 -12.94
N GLY A 46 4.78 -8.18 -13.96
CA GLY A 46 4.08 -9.47 -14.09
C GLY A 46 2.70 -9.62 -13.44
N PHE A 47 2.08 -8.55 -12.92
CA PHE A 47 0.72 -8.61 -12.36
C PHE A 47 -0.36 -8.04 -13.30
N ASN A 48 -1.49 -8.76 -13.39
CA ASN A 48 -2.60 -8.50 -14.32
C ASN A 48 -3.12 -7.06 -14.25
N MET A 49 -3.30 -6.47 -15.43
CA MET A 49 -3.79 -5.10 -15.61
C MET A 49 -5.31 -5.07 -15.41
N LYS A 50 -5.78 -4.21 -14.51
CA LYS A 50 -7.19 -3.79 -14.47
C LYS A 50 -7.24 -2.29 -14.73
N SER A 51 -8.03 -1.87 -15.71
CA SER A 51 -8.28 -0.44 -15.87
C SER A 51 -9.29 0.02 -14.85
N SER A 52 -8.86 0.87 -13.93
CA SER A 52 -9.76 1.59 -13.04
C SER A 52 -9.18 2.96 -12.76
N GLU A 53 -10.02 3.98 -12.84
CA GLU A 53 -9.68 5.33 -12.37
C GLU A 53 -9.53 5.34 -10.83
N ASP A 54 -10.18 4.42 -10.10
CA ASP A 54 -10.15 4.36 -8.63
C ASP A 54 -9.35 3.16 -8.05
N CYS A 55 -8.05 3.11 -8.34
CA CYS A 55 -7.20 1.96 -7.95
C CYS A 55 -7.13 1.74 -6.42
N MET A 56 -7.11 2.83 -5.63
CA MET A 56 -7.08 2.73 -4.17
C MET A 56 -8.39 2.17 -3.61
N ASP A 57 -9.53 2.65 -4.10
CA ASP A 57 -10.85 2.18 -3.63
C ASP A 57 -11.06 0.71 -3.99
N GLN A 58 -10.64 0.28 -5.18
CA GLN A 58 -10.67 -1.14 -5.53
C GLN A 58 -9.76 -1.99 -4.62
N CYS A 59 -8.60 -1.46 -4.22
CA CYS A 59 -7.72 -2.15 -3.28
C CYS A 59 -8.34 -2.23 -1.88
N ILE A 60 -9.01 -1.17 -1.42
CA ILE A 60 -9.70 -1.16 -0.13
C ILE A 60 -10.87 -2.16 -0.12
N ALA A 61 -11.67 -2.17 -1.19
CA ALA A 61 -12.82 -3.06 -1.34
C ALA A 61 -12.41 -4.53 -1.51
N ASN A 62 -11.19 -4.80 -1.99
CA ASN A 62 -10.67 -6.16 -2.10
C ASN A 62 -9.93 -6.57 -0.82
N PRO A 63 -10.49 -7.49 -0.01
CA PRO A 63 -9.87 -7.91 1.25
C PRO A 63 -8.53 -8.61 1.06
N ARG A 64 -8.18 -9.05 -0.15
CA ARG A 64 -6.90 -9.67 -0.48
C ARG A 64 -5.86 -8.68 -1.01
N CYS A 65 -6.22 -7.44 -1.29
CA CYS A 65 -5.27 -6.46 -1.81
C CYS A 65 -4.40 -5.93 -0.67
N ARG A 66 -3.09 -6.11 -0.80
CA ARG A 66 -2.06 -5.63 0.12
C ARG A 66 -1.29 -4.44 -0.46
N SER A 67 -1.14 -4.40 -1.77
CA SER A 67 -0.53 -3.31 -2.48
C SER A 67 -1.19 -3.10 -3.84
N MET A 68 -0.91 -1.93 -4.42
CA MET A 68 -1.33 -1.59 -5.75
C MET A 68 -0.28 -0.74 -6.46
N GLU A 69 -0.38 -0.68 -7.77
CA GLU A 69 0.40 0.23 -8.60
C GLU A 69 -0.51 0.99 -9.53
N HIS A 70 -0.15 2.25 -9.80
CA HIS A 70 -0.78 3.01 -10.88
C HIS A 70 0.23 3.78 -11.70
N VAL A 71 -0.08 3.91 -13.00
CA VAL A 71 0.61 4.82 -13.90
C VAL A 71 0.11 6.24 -13.69
N THR A 72 1.02 7.20 -13.65
CA THR A 72 0.73 8.63 -13.50
C THR A 72 0.46 9.35 -14.81
N THR A 73 0.96 8.82 -15.92
CA THR A 73 0.98 9.49 -17.24
C THR A 73 -0.16 9.06 -18.16
N SER A 74 -0.76 7.88 -17.94
CA SER A 74 -1.86 7.33 -18.73
C SER A 74 -3.06 7.05 -17.83
N LYS A 75 -4.26 7.26 -18.37
CA LYS A 75 -5.48 6.86 -17.69
C LYS A 75 -5.58 5.34 -17.71
N GLY A 76 -5.65 4.72 -16.53
CA GLY A 76 -6.20 3.37 -16.40
C GLY A 76 -5.21 2.21 -16.37
N ALA A 77 -3.94 2.39 -16.02
CA ALA A 77 -3.13 1.25 -15.59
C ALA A 77 -3.15 1.17 -14.06
N CYS A 78 -3.95 0.23 -13.53
CA CYS A 78 -3.99 -0.14 -12.12
C CYS A 78 -3.67 -1.63 -11.97
N ARG A 79 -2.83 -1.98 -11.00
CA ARG A 79 -2.51 -3.37 -10.66
C ARG A 79 -2.75 -3.56 -9.17
N LEU A 80 -3.62 -4.50 -8.81
CA LEU A 80 -3.86 -4.89 -7.41
C LEU A 80 -3.09 -6.16 -7.10
N GLN A 81 -2.45 -6.21 -5.94
CA GLN A 81 -1.50 -7.25 -5.60
C GLN A 81 -1.79 -7.85 -4.22
N PRO A 82 -1.65 -9.17 -4.06
CA PRO A 82 -1.84 -9.84 -2.78
C PRO A 82 -0.57 -9.90 -1.93
N VAL A 83 0.48 -9.15 -2.31
CA VAL A 83 1.80 -9.15 -1.68
C VAL A 83 2.15 -7.75 -1.17
N THR A 84 3.15 -7.64 -0.29
CA THR A 84 3.72 -6.35 0.15
C THR A 84 5.10 -6.16 -0.47
N LYS A 85 5.76 -5.05 -0.15
CA LYS A 85 7.11 -4.72 -0.60
C LYS A 85 8.10 -5.81 -0.21
N LEU A 86 7.98 -6.29 1.02
CA LEU A 86 8.80 -7.36 1.59
C LEU A 86 8.30 -8.75 1.19
N GLY A 87 7.02 -8.89 0.82
CA GLY A 87 6.45 -10.17 0.38
C GLY A 87 6.65 -10.49 -1.09
N ALA A 88 7.00 -9.50 -1.92
CA ALA A 88 7.35 -9.69 -3.31
C ALA A 88 8.83 -10.08 -3.45
N ALA A 89 9.15 -10.93 -4.43
CA ALA A 89 10.55 -11.29 -4.70
C ALA A 89 11.35 -10.07 -5.19
N ASP A 90 12.60 -9.93 -4.78
CA ASP A 90 13.43 -8.79 -5.20
C ASP A 90 13.58 -8.69 -6.72
N SER A 91 13.58 -9.84 -7.42
CA SER A 91 13.75 -9.93 -8.87
C SER A 91 12.60 -9.34 -9.68
N VAL A 92 11.42 -9.11 -9.08
CA VAL A 92 10.25 -8.57 -9.79
C VAL A 92 10.14 -7.04 -9.69
N TRP A 93 10.97 -6.39 -8.87
CA TRP A 93 10.97 -4.93 -8.75
C TRP A 93 11.59 -4.26 -9.97
N ARG A 94 10.93 -3.22 -10.44
CA ARG A 94 11.36 -2.39 -11.56
C ARG A 94 11.22 -0.93 -11.21
N ALA A 95 12.16 -0.13 -11.73
CA ALA A 95 12.07 1.31 -11.69
C ALA A 95 11.36 1.80 -12.96
N TYR A 96 10.24 2.50 -12.80
CA TYR A 96 9.53 3.16 -13.88
C TYR A 96 9.13 4.56 -13.43
N SER A 97 9.62 5.59 -14.13
CA SER A 97 9.41 7.00 -13.76
C SER A 97 7.93 7.42 -13.77
N ASP A 98 7.10 6.71 -14.51
CA ASP A 98 5.67 6.96 -14.66
C ASP A 98 4.80 6.04 -13.79
N TRP A 99 5.38 5.22 -12.91
CA TRP A 99 4.63 4.37 -11.99
C TRP A 99 4.86 4.76 -10.54
N ASN A 100 3.85 4.48 -9.72
CA ASN A 100 3.97 4.55 -8.28
C ASN A 100 3.39 3.27 -7.67
N TYR A 101 4.16 2.66 -6.77
CA TYR A 101 3.72 1.54 -5.95
C TYR A 101 3.16 2.06 -4.62
N TYR A 102 2.07 1.47 -4.15
CA TYR A 102 1.39 1.80 -2.89
C TYR A 102 1.14 0.55 -2.11
N GLN A 103 1.45 0.58 -0.83
CA GLN A 103 1.23 -0.54 0.07
C GLN A 103 0.28 -0.13 1.18
N ARG A 104 -0.73 -0.95 1.46
CA ARG A 104 -1.63 -0.73 2.58
C ARG A 104 -0.86 -0.77 3.90
N THR A 105 -1.23 0.08 4.84
CA THR A 105 -0.74 -0.03 6.22
C THR A 105 -1.60 -0.98 7.04
N CYS A 106 -1.14 -1.29 8.24
CA CYS A 106 -1.86 -2.09 9.24
C CYS A 106 -1.63 -1.51 10.63
N LEU A 107 -2.53 -1.85 11.56
CA LEU A 107 -2.46 -1.49 12.98
C LEU A 107 -1.72 -2.56 13.79
#